data_AF-A0A6S7BPR3-F1
#
_entry.id   AF-A0A6S7BPR3-F1
#
_cell.length_a   1.000
_cell.length_b   1.000
_cell.length_c   1.000
_cell.angle_alpha   90.00
_cell.angle_beta   90.00
_cell.angle_gamma   90.00
#
_symmetry.space_group_name_H-M   'P 1'
#
loop_
_entity.id
_entity.type
_entity.pdbx_description
1 polymer ?
#
loop_
_entity_poly.entity_id
_entity_poly.type
_entity_poly.pdbx_seq_one_letter_code
_entity_poly.pdbx_strand_id
1 'polypeptide(L)' 'MHFQFARWVTSAPKDVEHVARCANVMAGYTMAVEFRNKSWFEEKHAAYTLAFERERGLVSVVVDEPQGSGNSISSA' A
#
# COMPACT_ATOMS: atom_id res chain seq x y z
N MET A 1 -3.92 -12.84 5.22
CA MET A 1 -5.16 -12.52 4.48
C MET A 1 -4.84 -11.50 3.40
N HIS A 2 -5.32 -11.68 2.17
CA HIS A 2 -5.05 -10.77 1.05
C HIS A 2 -6.15 -9.73 0.91
N PHE A 3 -5.78 -8.45 0.87
CA PHE A 3 -6.68 -7.31 0.73
C PHE A 3 -6.26 -6.50 -0.48
N GLN A 4 -7.11 -6.51 -1.50
CA GLN A 4 -6.94 -5.68 -2.68
C GLN A 4 -7.84 -4.45 -2.56
N PHE A 5 -7.22 -3.27 -2.52
CA PHE A 5 -7.97 -2.02 -2.48
C PHE A 5 -8.32 -1.55 -3.89
N ALA A 6 -9.54 -1.05 -4.05
CA ALA A 6 -10.00 -0.52 -5.32
C ALA A 6 -9.22 0.74 -5.73
N ARG A 7 -9.22 1.06 -7.03
CA ARG A 7 -8.43 2.16 -7.62
C ARG A 7 -8.77 3.56 -7.08
N TRP A 8 -9.93 3.74 -6.45
CA TRP A 8 -10.33 5.02 -5.83
C TRP A 8 -9.83 5.18 -4.39
N VAL A 9 -9.18 4.17 -3.81
CA VAL A 9 -8.51 4.25 -2.52
C VAL A 9 -7.11 4.84 -2.73
N THR A 10 -6.91 6.05 -2.24
CA THR A 10 -5.69 6.85 -2.48
C THR A 10 -4.86 7.02 -1.22
N SER A 11 -3.70 7.68 -1.32
CA SER A 11 -2.89 8.06 -0.15
C SER A 11 -3.43 9.30 0.60
N ALA A 12 -4.65 9.75 0.29
CA ALA A 12 -5.31 10.83 1.03
C ALA A 12 -5.66 10.39 2.46
N PRO A 13 -5.66 11.30 3.45
CA PRO A 13 -5.84 10.96 4.87
C PRO A 13 -7.07 10.08 5.17
N LYS A 14 -8.21 10.35 4.51
CA LYS A 14 -9.46 9.59 4.68
C LYS A 14 -9.30 8.10 4.32
N ASP A 15 -8.51 7.82 3.28
CA ASP A 15 -8.34 6.49 2.71
C ASP A 15 -7.27 5.74 3.49
N VAL A 16 -6.22 6.45 3.95
CA VAL A 16 -5.24 5.92 4.91
C VAL A 16 -5.93 5.47 6.21
N GLU A 17 -6.84 6.28 6.76
CA GLU A 17 -7.60 5.91 7.95
C GLU A 17 -8.49 4.67 7.70
N HIS A 18 -9.05 4.54 6.51
CA HIS A 18 -9.78 3.35 6.12
C HIS A 18 -8.89 2.09 6.13
N VAL A 19 -7.70 2.16 5.52
CA VAL A 19 -6.73 1.05 5.52
C VAL A 19 -6.27 0.73 6.95
N ALA A 20 -6.01 1.75 7.77
CA ALA A 20 -5.61 1.58 9.16
C ALA A 20 -6.69 0.88 9.99
N ARG A 21 -7.97 1.22 9.77
CA ARG A 21 -9.09 0.53 10.41
C ARG A 21 -9.17 -0.95 9.99
N CYS A 22 -8.96 -1.27 8.71
CA CYS A 22 -8.86 -2.66 8.27
C CYS A 22 -7.72 -3.39 8.98
N ALA A 23 -6.54 -2.77 9.09
CA ALA A 23 -5.41 -3.35 9.81
C ALA A 23 -5.72 -3.62 11.29
N ASN A 24 -6.39 -2.69 11.96
CA ASN A 24 -6.78 -2.85 13.37
C ASN A 24 -7.78 -4.00 13.57
N VAL A 25 -8.75 -4.17 12.67
CA VAL A 25 -9.68 -5.32 12.71
C VAL A 25 -8.95 -6.64 12.51
N MET A 26 -7.91 -6.64 11.68
CA MET A 26 -7.08 -7.81 11.41
C MET A 26 -5.95 -8.01 12.43
N ALA A 27 -5.94 -7.29 13.55
CA ALA A 27 -4.91 -7.43 14.58
C ALA A 27 -4.76 -8.90 15.01
N GLY A 28 -3.51 -9.40 14.96
CA GLY A 28 -3.18 -10.81 15.21
C GLY A 28 -3.06 -11.68 13.94
N TYR A 29 -3.40 -11.15 12.77
CA TYR A 29 -3.20 -11.81 11.48
C TYR A 29 -2.30 -10.97 10.57
N THR A 30 -1.48 -11.63 9.75
CA THR A 30 -0.73 -10.94 8.70
C THR A 30 -1.69 -10.50 7.59
N MET A 31 -1.83 -9.19 7.41
CA MET A 31 -2.57 -8.60 6.30
C MET A 31 -1.62 -8.29 5.15
N ALA A 32 -1.87 -8.91 4.00
CA ALA A 32 -1.17 -8.64 2.76
C ALA A 32 -2.01 -7.64 1.94
N VAL A 33 -1.44 -6.48 1.58
CA VAL A 33 -2.19 -5.37 0.96
C VAL A 33 -1.72 -5.10 -0.47
N GLU A 34 -2.66 -4.91 -1.38
CA GLU A 34 -2.40 -4.53 -2.76
C GLU A 34 -3.05 -3.17 -3.04
N PHE A 35 -2.22 -2.14 -3.26
CA PHE A 35 -2.67 -0.80 -3.63
C PHE A 35 -2.71 -0.65 -5.15
N ARG A 36 -3.90 -0.39 -5.70
CA ARG A 36 -4.11 -0.21 -7.16
C ARG A 36 -4.09 1.25 -7.63
N ASN A 37 -3.70 2.18 -6.76
CA ASN A 37 -3.57 3.59 -7.09
C ASN A 37 -2.13 4.05 -6.93
N LYS A 38 -1.58 4.68 -7.98
CA LYS A 38 -0.20 5.19 -7.98
C LYS A 38 0.08 6.24 -6.90
N SER A 39 -0.92 6.93 -6.36
CA SER A 39 -0.75 7.95 -5.31
C SER A 39 -0.03 7.43 -4.07
N TRP A 40 -0.09 6.11 -3.82
CA TRP A 40 0.62 5.45 -2.72
C TRP A 40 2.14 5.38 -2.93
N PHE A 41 2.61 5.36 -4.18
CA PHE A 41 4.03 5.17 -4.52
C PHE A 41 4.62 6.25 -5.43
N GLU A 42 3.87 7.31 -5.76
CA GLU A 42 4.46 8.53 -6.35
C GLU A 42 5.53 9.12 -5.42
N GLU A 43 6.62 9.68 -5.97
CA GLU A 43 7.89 10.00 -5.29
C GLU A 43 7.77 10.50 -3.83
N LYS A 44 6.86 11.44 -3.57
CA LYS A 44 6.69 12.05 -2.23
C LYS A 44 5.97 11.16 -1.20
N HIS A 45 5.27 10.12 -1.66
CA HIS A 45 4.41 9.26 -0.83
C HIS A 45 4.98 7.86 -0.62
N ALA A 46 5.92 7.40 -1.45
CA ALA A 46 6.48 6.05 -1.32
C ALA A 46 7.10 5.79 0.07
N ALA A 47 7.94 6.71 0.56
CA ALA A 47 8.56 6.59 1.89
C ALA A 47 7.52 6.57 3.02
N TYR A 48 6.47 7.39 2.89
CA TYR A 48 5.37 7.43 3.84
C TYR A 48 4.58 6.11 3.84
N THR A 49 4.24 5.59 2.67
CA THR A 49 3.49 4.33 2.52
C THR A 49 4.27 3.16 3.10
N LEU A 50 5.59 3.07 2.82
CA LEU A 50 6.44 2.02 3.39
C LEU A 50 6.54 2.12 4.91
N ALA A 51 6.63 3.33 5.48
CA ALA A 51 6.63 3.53 6.92
C ALA A 51 5.28 3.12 7.54
N PHE A 52 4.17 3.49 6.89
CA PHE A 52 2.82 3.12 7.30
C PHE A 52 2.61 1.59 7.29
N GLU A 53 3.04 0.91 6.22
CA GLU A 53 2.97 -0.55 6.13
C GLU A 53 3.78 -1.21 7.25
N ARG A 54 5.01 -0.73 7.52
CA ARG A 54 5.85 -1.25 8.61
C ARG A 54 5.25 -1.02 9.99
N GLU A 55 4.73 0.18 10.27
CA GLU A 55 4.10 0.51 11.55
C GLU A 55 2.89 -0.40 11.83
N ARG A 56 2.15 -0.75 10.78
CA ARG A 56 0.89 -1.51 10.88
C ARG A 56 1.05 -3.00 10.63
N GLY A 57 2.27 -3.50 10.39
CA GLY A 57 2.54 -4.91 10.10
C GLY A 57 1.90 -5.39 8.79
N LEU A 58 1.74 -4.49 7.82
CA LEU A 58 1.21 -4.81 6.51
C LEU A 58 2.31 -5.38 5.63
N VAL A 59 1.99 -6.46 4.92
CA VAL A 59 2.86 -7.02 3.89
C VAL A 59 2.40 -6.47 2.55
N SER A 60 3.20 -5.62 1.91
CA SER A 60 2.88 -5.11 0.58
C SER A 60 2.94 -6.24 -0.43
N VAL A 61 1.82 -6.51 -1.10
CA VAL A 61 1.77 -7.34 -2.30
C VAL A 61 2.08 -6.41 -3.46
N VAL A 62 3.36 -6.32 -3.80
CA VAL A 62 3.78 -5.67 -5.03
C VAL A 62 3.27 -6.53 -6.18
N VAL A 63 2.15 -6.13 -6.78
CA VAL A 63 1.74 -6.68 -8.05
C VAL A 63 2.64 -6.08 -9.11
N ASP A 64 3.53 -6.90 -9.64
CA ASP A 64 4.24 -6.67 -10.91
C ASP A 64 3.17 -6.61 -12.03
N GLU A 65 2.43 -5.50 -12.14
CA GLU A 65 1.82 -5.15 -13.41
C GLU A 65 2.97 -4.81 -14.37
N PRO A 66 2.98 -5.35 -15.60
CA PRO A 66 4.11 -5.17 -16.51
C PRO A 66 4.36 -3.66 -16.68
N GLN A 67 5.57 -3.25 -16.30
CA GLN A 67 6.08 -1.89 -16.42
C GLN A 67 6.18 -1.53 -17.91
N GLY A 68 5.04 -1.15 -18.49
CA GLY A 68 4.95 -0.49 -19.78
C GLY A 68 5.58 0.90 -19.68
N SER A 69 6.86 0.97 -20.05
CA SER A 69 7.71 2.16 -20.21
C SER A 69 7.84 3.10 -19.00
N GLY A 70 8.91 2.88 -18.23
CA GLY A 70 9.72 3.96 -17.66
C GLY A 70 9.36 4.41 -16.24
N ASN A 71 9.68 3.59 -15.23
CA ASN A 71 10.51 4.00 -14.07
C ASN A 71 10.45 2.92 -12.98
N SER A 72 11.43 2.02 -13.01
CA SER A 72 11.67 1.07 -11.92
C SER A 72 12.18 1.81 -10.68
N ILE A 73 11.53 1.60 -9.54
CA ILE A 73 12.08 1.99 -8.24
C ILE A 73 12.94 0.83 -7.73
N SER A 74 14.24 1.06 -7.55
CA SER A 74 15.17 0.08 -7.00
C SER A 74 15.16 0.19 -5.48
N SER A 75 14.78 -0.89 -4.79
CA SER A 75 14.99 -1.02 -3.35
C SER A 75 16.35 -1.70 -3.13
N ALA A 76 17.34 -0.91 -2.70
CA ALA A 76 18.60 -1.38 -2.11
C ALA A 76 18.56 -1.16 -0.60
#